data_AF-A0A166N8Y9-F1
#
_entry.id   AF-A0A166N8Y9-F1
#
_cell.length_a   1.000
_cell.length_b   1.000
_cell.length_c   1.000
_cell.angle_alpha   90.00
_cell.angle_beta   90.00
_cell.angle_gamma   90.00
#
_symmetry.space_group_name_H-M   'P 1'
#
loop_
_entity.id
_entity.type
_entity.pdbx_description
1 polymer ?
#
loop_
_entity_poly.entity_id
_entity_poly.type
_entity_poly.pdbx_seq_one_letter_code
_entity_poly.pdbx_strand_id
1 'polypeptide(L)'
;MSTTTLLATPSAATSGRMTPISTTTLSAAAPTILAAAAVVTTAAAAIAKTATEHIAAGQYGHAEVLLLDSYACSLARRSDVDIIRALVRLGDLYRAQFRWANAAGKYHEAYALWEQVSYSIHDASVHPITFLPSLVECCEKLGGETGKMAAVIRAKALAMQEHTTRGLDDIVEEDEGEEE
;
A
#
# COMPACT_ATOMS: atom_id res chain seq x y z
N MET A 1 59.48 -36.77 26.97
CA MET A 1 59.69 -38.22 26.76
C MET A 1 58.45 -38.90 27.28
N SER A 2 57.43 -39.09 26.44
CA SER A 2 57.17 -40.34 25.69
C SER A 2 56.95 -41.48 26.70
N THR A 3 55.81 -42.17 26.77
CA THR A 3 55.26 -43.04 25.71
C THR A 3 54.00 -43.75 26.26
N THR A 4 52.99 -43.97 25.38
CA THR A 4 52.39 -45.31 25.10
C THR A 4 51.45 -45.91 26.15
N THR A 5 50.31 -46.55 25.85
CA THR A 5 49.56 -46.86 24.62
C THR A 5 48.26 -47.55 25.07
N LEU A 6 47.22 -47.34 24.26
CA LEU A 6 46.04 -48.18 23.92
C LEU A 6 46.08 -49.67 24.37
N LEU A 7 45.00 -50.46 24.52
CA LEU A 7 43.74 -50.63 23.79
C LEU A 7 43.04 -51.82 24.48
N ALA A 8 41.70 -51.89 24.45
CA ALA A 8 40.93 -53.07 24.00
C ALA A 8 39.50 -53.06 24.54
N THR A 9 38.57 -52.70 23.65
CA THR A 9 37.20 -53.23 23.60
C THR A 9 37.21 -54.71 23.17
N PRO A 10 36.22 -55.53 23.55
CA PRO A 10 35.05 -55.82 22.68
C PRO A 10 33.73 -55.88 23.48
N SER A 11 32.59 -55.35 22.99
CA SER A 11 31.71 -55.77 21.88
C SER A 11 30.61 -56.77 22.28
N ALA A 12 29.37 -56.35 21.95
CA ALA A 12 28.15 -57.13 21.68
C ALA A 12 27.44 -57.81 22.87
N ALA A 13 26.11 -57.89 22.96
CA ALA A 13 24.97 -57.32 22.23
C ALA A 13 23.68 -57.83 22.92
N THR A 14 22.53 -57.28 22.52
CA THR A 14 21.20 -57.92 22.54
C THR A 14 20.48 -57.93 23.89
N SER A 15 19.22 -57.54 24.05
CA SER A 15 18.18 -56.91 23.23
C SER A 15 16.97 -56.75 24.15
N GLY A 16 16.15 -55.72 23.96
CA GLY A 16 14.74 -55.82 24.33
C GLY A 16 14.13 -54.62 25.04
N ARG A 17 13.53 -53.75 24.22
CA ARG A 17 12.22 -53.13 24.46
C ARG A 17 12.21 -51.79 25.23
N MET A 18 12.43 -50.72 24.49
CA MET A 18 11.97 -49.37 24.85
C MET A 18 10.97 -48.90 23.79
N THR A 19 9.71 -48.78 24.18
CA THR A 19 8.61 -48.18 23.40
C THR A 19 8.49 -46.70 23.72
N PRO A 20 7.63 -45.99 22.99
CA PRO A 20 7.94 -45.19 21.82
C PRO A 20 8.40 -43.76 22.17
N ILE A 21 9.24 -43.20 21.30
CA ILE A 21 9.57 -41.78 21.31
C ILE A 21 8.27 -41.03 20.99
N SER A 22 7.80 -40.22 21.93
CA SER A 22 6.67 -39.32 21.70
C SER A 22 6.96 -38.47 20.47
N THR A 23 6.22 -38.72 19.40
CA THR A 23 6.05 -37.79 18.29
C THR A 23 5.30 -36.59 18.85
N THR A 24 6.04 -35.63 19.42
CA THR A 24 5.49 -34.31 19.72
C THR A 24 5.10 -33.69 18.40
N THR A 25 3.80 -33.73 18.18
CA THR A 25 3.08 -33.09 17.10
C THR A 25 3.49 -31.63 17.07
N LEU A 26 4.04 -31.18 15.94
CA LEU A 26 4.23 -29.77 15.61
C LEU A 26 2.84 -29.15 15.42
N SER A 27 2.17 -28.91 16.54
CA SER A 27 0.80 -28.42 16.62
C SER A 27 0.81 -26.91 16.77
N ALA A 28 0.29 -26.25 15.73
CA ALA A 28 -0.38 -24.95 15.79
C ALA A 28 0.46 -23.72 16.21
N ALA A 29 1.51 -23.40 15.45
CA ALA A 29 2.05 -22.02 15.39
C ALA A 29 1.40 -21.18 14.26
N ALA A 30 0.20 -21.55 13.81
CA ALA A 30 -0.46 -20.90 12.68
C ALA A 30 -1.44 -19.75 13.00
N PRO A 31 -2.04 -19.58 14.20
CA PRO A 31 -3.07 -18.54 14.35
C PRO A 31 -2.51 -17.15 14.73
N THR A 32 -1.32 -17.05 15.31
CA THR A 32 -0.80 -15.77 15.85
C THR A 32 -0.34 -14.78 14.77
N ILE A 33 0.23 -15.30 13.67
CA ILE A 33 0.71 -14.44 12.57
C ILE A 33 -0.48 -13.87 11.78
N LEU A 34 -1.59 -14.61 11.68
CA LEU A 34 -2.78 -14.19 10.96
C LEU A 34 -3.56 -13.09 11.71
N ALA A 35 -3.59 -13.13 13.04
CA ALA A 35 -4.21 -12.08 13.86
C ALA A 35 -3.42 -10.75 13.83
N ALA A 36 -2.09 -10.80 13.81
CA ALA A 36 -1.25 -9.61 13.68
C ALA A 36 -1.41 -8.95 12.29
N ALA A 37 -1.49 -9.75 11.22
CA ALA A 37 -1.71 -9.23 9.88
C ALA A 37 -3.10 -8.58 9.70
N ALA A 38 -4.14 -9.11 10.38
CA ALA A 38 -5.50 -8.59 10.36
C ALA A 38 -5.66 -7.26 11.10
N VAL A 39 -4.99 -7.09 12.25
CA VAL A 39 -4.94 -5.80 12.98
C VAL A 39 -4.18 -4.75 12.17
N VAL A 40 -3.15 -5.17 11.44
CA VAL A 40 -2.34 -4.29 10.58
C VAL A 40 -3.11 -3.86 9.32
N THR A 41 -3.98 -4.70 8.73
CA THR A 41 -4.86 -4.31 7.60
C THR A 41 -5.85 -3.20 7.97
N THR A 42 -6.41 -3.22 9.18
CA THR A 42 -7.30 -2.16 9.66
C THR A 42 -6.54 -0.92 10.13
N ALA A 43 -5.27 -1.08 10.52
CA ALA A 43 -4.45 0.02 11.03
C ALA A 43 -4.20 1.10 9.97
N ALA A 44 -3.71 0.76 8.77
CA ALA A 44 -3.37 1.78 7.76
C ALA A 44 -4.60 2.62 7.33
N ALA A 45 -5.75 1.98 7.12
CA ALA A 45 -6.99 2.67 6.75
C ALA A 45 -7.55 3.52 7.92
N ALA A 46 -7.49 3.00 9.15
CA ALA A 46 -7.89 3.75 10.34
C ALA A 46 -6.96 4.94 10.62
N ILE A 47 -5.64 4.76 10.44
CA ILE A 47 -4.62 5.82 10.58
C ILE A 47 -4.83 6.91 9.53
N ALA A 48 -5.18 6.55 8.29
CA ALA A 48 -5.51 7.52 7.26
C ALA A 48 -6.77 8.33 7.63
N LYS A 49 -7.79 7.70 8.23
CA LYS A 49 -8.99 8.39 8.70
C LYS A 49 -8.69 9.35 9.85
N THR A 50 -7.97 8.91 10.88
CA THR A 50 -7.60 9.79 12.00
C THR A 50 -6.70 10.93 11.54
N ALA A 51 -5.80 10.69 10.58
CA ALA A 51 -5.01 11.77 9.99
C ALA A 51 -5.87 12.84 9.31
N THR A 52 -6.97 12.48 8.62
CA THR A 52 -7.88 13.48 8.04
C THR A 52 -8.58 14.32 9.11
N GLU A 53 -8.91 13.73 10.25
CA GLU A 53 -9.48 14.44 11.40
C GLU A 53 -8.46 15.42 11.99
N HIS A 54 -7.20 15.02 12.13
CA HIS A 54 -6.11 15.89 12.57
C HIS A 54 -5.82 17.03 11.59
N ILE A 55 -5.91 16.79 10.28
CA ILE A 55 -5.79 17.84 9.25
C ILE A 55 -6.90 18.87 9.42
N ALA A 56 -8.15 18.43 9.59
CA ALA A 56 -9.29 19.32 9.81
C ALA A 56 -9.17 20.13 11.13
N ALA A 57 -8.54 19.53 12.15
CA ALA A 57 -8.24 20.20 13.42
C ALA A 57 -7.00 21.12 13.37
N GLY A 58 -6.31 21.24 12.22
CA GLY A 58 -5.09 22.04 12.05
C GLY A 58 -3.86 21.45 12.75
N GLN A 59 -3.93 20.20 13.23
CA GLN A 59 -2.86 19.50 13.94
C GLN A 59 -1.92 18.80 12.95
N TYR A 60 -1.35 19.57 12.04
CA TYR A 60 -0.61 19.05 10.89
C TYR A 60 0.60 18.19 11.25
N GLY A 61 1.31 18.51 12.35
CA GLY A 61 2.46 17.72 12.80
C GLY A 61 2.09 16.32 13.27
N HIS A 62 0.95 16.16 13.95
CA HIS A 62 0.46 14.84 14.37
C HIS A 62 -0.03 14.04 13.16
N ALA A 63 -0.73 14.70 12.23
CA ALA A 63 -1.14 14.07 10.98
C ALA A 63 0.05 13.58 10.14
N GLU A 64 1.16 14.34 10.11
CA GLU A 64 2.36 13.96 9.35
C GLU A 64 2.97 12.67 9.87
N VAL A 65 3.18 12.55 11.18
CA VAL A 65 3.74 11.34 11.80
C VAL A 65 2.85 10.13 11.52
N LEU A 66 1.53 10.27 11.71
CA LEU A 66 0.57 9.20 11.46
C LEU A 66 0.59 8.74 9.99
N LEU A 67 0.63 9.66 9.04
CA LEU A 67 0.66 9.32 7.62
C LEU A 67 1.98 8.69 7.19
N LEU A 68 3.11 9.10 7.77
CA LEU A 68 4.41 8.47 7.54
C LEU A 68 4.46 7.04 8.11
N ASP A 69 3.89 6.81 9.29
CA ASP A 69 3.76 5.47 9.87
C ASP A 69 2.86 4.57 9.00
N SER A 70 1.73 5.10 8.52
CA SER A 70 0.86 4.40 7.57
C SER A 70 1.60 4.04 6.28
N TYR A 71 2.42 4.95 5.74
CA TYR A 71 3.23 4.71 4.56
C TYR A 71 4.27 3.60 4.79
N ALA A 72 5.00 3.65 5.91
CA ALA A 72 5.98 2.62 6.29
C ALA A 72 5.32 1.24 6.46
N CYS A 73 4.15 1.19 7.09
CA CYS A 73 3.35 -0.01 7.22
C CYS A 73 2.93 -0.57 5.84
N SER A 74 2.50 0.30 4.93
CA SER A 74 2.07 -0.06 3.57
C SER A 74 3.23 -0.63 2.74
N LEU A 75 4.43 -0.05 2.89
CA LEU A 75 5.66 -0.58 2.30
C LEU A 75 6.02 -1.97 2.83
N ALA A 76 5.95 -2.16 4.15
CA ALA A 76 6.24 -3.46 4.78
C ALA A 76 5.27 -4.56 4.30
N ARG A 77 4.02 -4.19 4.02
CA ARG A 77 2.98 -5.07 3.50
C ARG A 77 3.06 -5.30 1.98
N ARG A 78 3.85 -4.49 1.26
CA ARG A 78 3.91 -4.47 -0.21
C ARG A 78 2.51 -4.33 -0.84
N SER A 79 1.73 -3.41 -0.28
CA SER A 79 0.38 -3.12 -0.77
C SER A 79 0.41 -1.84 -1.58
N ASP A 80 0.46 -1.94 -2.91
CA ASP A 80 0.58 -0.78 -3.79
C ASP A 80 -0.59 0.18 -3.62
N VAL A 81 -1.81 -0.34 -3.42
CA VAL A 81 -3.01 0.47 -3.13
C VAL A 81 -2.84 1.29 -1.85
N ASP A 82 -2.32 0.68 -0.78
CA ASP A 82 -2.12 1.38 0.49
C ASP A 82 -0.99 2.42 0.39
N ILE A 83 0.06 2.11 -0.38
CA ILE A 83 1.18 3.01 -0.64
C ILE A 83 0.69 4.25 -1.41
N ILE A 84 -0.06 4.06 -2.52
CA ILE A 84 -0.62 5.17 -3.31
C ILE A 84 -1.53 6.03 -2.43
N ARG A 85 -2.41 5.39 -1.64
CA ARG A 85 -3.32 6.10 -0.75
C ARG A 85 -2.58 6.92 0.31
N ALA A 86 -1.53 6.37 0.92
CA ALA A 86 -0.70 7.10 1.89
C ALA A 86 0.03 8.29 1.24
N LEU A 87 0.56 8.13 0.03
CA LEU A 87 1.19 9.22 -0.73
C LEU A 87 0.21 10.36 -1.06
N VAL A 88 -0.99 10.02 -1.53
CA VAL A 88 -2.06 11.01 -1.80
C VAL A 88 -2.41 11.79 -0.53
N ARG A 89 -2.53 11.11 0.62
CA ARG A 89 -2.83 11.77 1.90
C ARG A 89 -1.70 12.66 2.40
N LEU A 90 -0.43 12.27 2.21
CA LEU A 90 0.71 13.14 2.48
C LEU A 90 0.69 14.38 1.57
N GLY A 91 0.31 14.20 0.30
CA GLY A 91 0.07 15.30 -0.63
C GLY A 91 -1.00 16.28 -0.13
N ASP A 92 -2.15 15.77 0.31
CA ASP A 92 -3.25 16.56 0.89
C ASP A 92 -2.80 17.33 2.13
N LEU A 93 -2.07 16.67 3.03
CA LEU A 93 -1.53 17.27 4.24
C LEU A 93 -0.58 18.45 3.91
N TYR A 94 0.35 18.25 2.97
CA TYR A 94 1.29 19.30 2.58
C TYR A 94 0.60 20.44 1.84
N ARG A 95 -0.45 20.14 1.07
CA ARG A 95 -1.30 21.15 0.43
C ARG A 95 -1.99 22.02 1.48
N ALA A 96 -2.59 21.42 2.51
CA ALA A 96 -3.22 22.15 3.61
C ALA A 96 -2.25 23.06 4.39
N GLN A 97 -0.96 22.73 4.37
CA GLN A 97 0.13 23.54 4.95
C GLN A 97 0.75 24.55 3.96
N PHE A 98 0.19 24.72 2.76
CA PHE A 98 0.75 25.56 1.69
C PHE A 98 2.17 25.15 1.24
N ARG A 99 2.59 23.92 1.54
CA ARG A 99 3.88 23.34 1.11
C ARG A 99 3.71 22.72 -0.28
N TRP A 100 3.42 23.57 -1.27
CA TRP A 100 3.04 23.15 -2.63
C TRP A 100 4.06 22.25 -3.32
N ALA A 101 5.36 22.50 -3.13
CA ALA A 101 6.43 21.68 -3.71
C ALA A 101 6.42 20.24 -3.16
N ASN A 102 6.28 20.09 -1.85
CA ASN A 102 6.21 18.78 -1.20
C ASN A 102 4.92 18.04 -1.59
N ALA A 103 3.80 18.77 -1.66
CA ALA A 103 2.52 18.21 -2.10
C ALA A 103 2.59 17.68 -3.54
N ALA A 104 3.10 18.49 -4.48
CA ALA A 104 3.26 18.09 -5.87
C ALA A 104 4.17 16.86 -6.01
N GLY A 105 5.28 16.80 -5.27
CA GLY A 105 6.16 15.63 -5.24
C GLY A 105 5.43 14.36 -4.81
N LYS A 106 4.63 14.43 -3.74
CA LYS A 106 3.88 13.26 -3.24
C LYS A 106 2.78 12.80 -4.19
N TYR A 107 2.05 13.71 -4.83
CA TYR A 107 1.08 13.33 -5.86
C TYR A 107 1.75 12.76 -7.12
N HIS A 108 2.93 13.25 -7.49
CA HIS A 108 3.71 12.68 -8.60
C HIS A 108 4.18 11.26 -8.30
N GLU A 109 4.69 10.99 -7.09
CA GLU A 109 5.05 9.64 -6.64
C GLU A 109 3.83 8.70 -6.68
N ALA A 110 2.66 9.16 -6.21
CA ALA A 110 1.41 8.41 -6.24
C ALA A 110 0.97 8.09 -7.68
N TYR A 111 1.04 9.07 -8.59
CA TYR A 111 0.70 8.88 -9.99
C TYR A 111 1.65 7.91 -10.70
N ALA A 112 2.96 8.04 -10.48
CA ALA A 112 3.95 7.17 -11.09
C ALA A 112 3.79 5.72 -10.63
N LEU A 113 3.52 5.51 -9.34
CA LEU A 113 3.23 4.18 -8.82
C LEU A 113 1.93 3.64 -9.43
N TRP A 114 0.84 4.43 -9.43
CA TRP A 114 -0.41 4.02 -10.08
C TRP A 114 -0.20 3.65 -11.56
N GLU A 115 0.58 4.41 -12.34
CA GLU A 115 0.85 4.10 -13.75
C GLU A 115 1.54 2.74 -13.92
N GLN A 116 2.43 2.37 -12.98
CA GLN A 116 3.12 1.07 -12.97
C GLN A 116 2.22 -0.11 -12.58
N VAL A 117 1.23 0.09 -11.72
CA VAL A 117 0.39 -0.99 -11.17
C VAL A 117 -1.10 -0.88 -11.55
N SER A 118 -1.44 0.05 -12.44
CA SER A 118 -2.81 0.37 -12.85
C SER A 118 -3.58 -0.84 -13.39
N TYR A 119 -2.90 -1.78 -14.04
CA TYR A 119 -3.52 -2.99 -14.59
C TYR A 119 -4.00 -4.00 -13.52
N SER A 120 -3.49 -3.91 -12.29
CA SER A 120 -3.84 -4.83 -11.20
C SER A 120 -4.68 -4.19 -10.09
N ILE A 121 -4.95 -2.88 -10.21
CA ILE A 121 -5.67 -2.10 -9.21
C ILE A 121 -7.09 -1.77 -9.70
N HIS A 122 -8.08 -2.27 -8.97
CA HIS A 122 -9.51 -1.97 -9.19
C HIS A 122 -10.12 -1.10 -8.07
N ASP A 123 -9.30 -0.31 -7.37
CA ASP A 123 -9.76 0.56 -6.30
C ASP A 123 -9.92 2.01 -6.81
N ALA A 124 -11.15 2.52 -6.77
CA ALA A 124 -11.49 3.87 -7.21
C ALA A 124 -10.85 4.97 -6.36
N SER A 125 -10.52 4.69 -5.08
CA SER A 125 -9.96 5.69 -4.16
C SER A 125 -8.55 6.13 -4.55
N VAL A 126 -7.78 5.24 -5.19
CA VAL A 126 -6.42 5.50 -5.69
C VAL A 126 -6.40 5.84 -7.17
N HIS A 127 -7.57 5.98 -7.80
CA HIS A 127 -7.66 6.34 -9.20
C HIS A 127 -7.17 7.79 -9.41
N PRO A 128 -6.34 8.09 -10.43
CA PRO A 128 -5.76 9.42 -10.65
C PRO A 128 -6.76 10.56 -10.70
N ILE A 129 -7.97 10.31 -11.20
CA ILE A 129 -9.06 11.31 -11.23
C ILE A 129 -9.31 11.94 -9.84
N THR A 130 -9.06 11.21 -8.74
CA THR A 130 -9.32 11.72 -7.38
C THR A 130 -8.28 12.74 -6.91
N PHE A 131 -7.02 12.66 -7.36
CA PHE A 131 -5.91 13.47 -6.84
C PHE A 131 -5.18 14.32 -7.90
N LEU A 132 -5.35 14.02 -9.20
CA LEU A 132 -4.78 14.84 -10.27
C LEU A 132 -5.24 16.31 -10.24
N PRO A 133 -6.50 16.66 -9.90
CA PRO A 133 -6.89 18.06 -9.74
C PRO A 133 -6.05 18.80 -8.68
N SER A 134 -5.79 18.13 -7.55
CA SER A 134 -4.95 18.65 -6.47
C SER A 134 -3.50 18.83 -6.90
N LEU A 135 -2.97 17.92 -7.72
CA LEU A 135 -1.62 18.05 -8.30
C LEU A 135 -1.55 19.24 -9.27
N VAL A 136 -2.54 19.42 -10.14
CA VAL A 136 -2.62 20.56 -11.06
C VAL A 136 -2.62 21.88 -10.29
N GLU A 137 -3.44 21.98 -9.24
CA GLU A 137 -3.47 23.14 -8.34
C GLU A 137 -2.08 23.42 -7.75
N CYS A 138 -1.40 22.40 -7.23
CA CYS A 138 -0.04 22.56 -6.67
C CYS A 138 0.96 23.05 -7.72
N CYS A 139 0.91 22.50 -8.94
CA CYS A 139 1.77 22.90 -10.04
C CYS A 139 1.51 24.33 -10.52
N GLU A 140 0.25 24.77 -10.54
CA GLU A 140 -0.12 26.16 -10.86
C GLU A 140 0.41 27.14 -9.80
N LYS A 141 0.29 26.80 -8.51
CA LYS A 141 0.78 27.63 -7.40
C LYS A 141 2.30 27.77 -7.40
N LEU A 142 3.03 26.75 -7.84
CA LEU A 142 4.49 26.78 -7.97
C LEU A 142 4.96 27.60 -9.18
N GLY A 143 4.13 27.77 -10.20
CA GLY A 143 4.46 28.52 -11.42
C GLY A 143 5.58 27.88 -12.24
N GLY A 144 6.20 28.64 -13.15
CA GLY A 144 7.40 28.22 -13.89
C GLY A 144 7.20 26.99 -14.80
N GLU A 145 8.23 26.13 -14.89
CA GLU A 145 8.17 24.87 -15.66
C GLU A 145 7.16 23.87 -15.11
N THR A 146 6.93 23.88 -13.79
CA THR A 146 5.89 23.07 -13.14
C THR A 146 4.49 23.45 -13.62
N GLY A 147 4.23 24.72 -13.95
CA GLY A 147 2.96 25.14 -14.57
C GLY A 147 2.72 24.53 -15.95
N LYS A 148 3.77 24.28 -16.74
CA LYS A 148 3.66 23.57 -18.04
C LYS A 148 3.31 22.10 -17.84
N MET A 149 3.90 21.47 -16.82
CA MET A 149 3.55 20.11 -16.42
C MET A 149 2.07 20.03 -15.99
N ALA A 150 1.53 21.06 -15.34
CA ALA A 150 0.12 21.14 -14.96
C ALA A 150 -0.84 20.99 -16.16
N ALA A 151 -0.50 21.59 -17.31
CA ALA A 151 -1.31 21.48 -18.53
C ALA A 151 -1.34 20.05 -19.08
N VAL A 152 -0.17 19.38 -19.10
CA VAL A 152 -0.05 17.98 -19.52
C VAL A 152 -0.86 17.06 -18.59
N ILE A 153 -0.74 17.28 -17.27
CA ILE A 153 -1.48 16.52 -16.27
C ILE A 153 -2.99 16.73 -16.42
N ARG A 154 -3.43 17.96 -16.69
CA ARG A 154 -4.85 18.27 -16.92
C ARG A 154 -5.41 17.55 -18.14
N ALA A 155 -4.66 17.52 -19.25
CA ALA A 155 -5.04 16.78 -20.44
C ALA A 155 -5.16 15.27 -20.16
N LYS A 156 -4.23 14.70 -19.38
CA LYS A 156 -4.32 13.30 -18.94
C LYS A 156 -5.56 13.04 -18.08
N ALA A 157 -5.85 13.93 -17.12
CA ALA A 157 -7.03 13.79 -16.24
C ALA A 157 -8.35 13.81 -17.04
N LEU A 158 -8.46 14.70 -18.04
CA LEU A 158 -9.61 14.77 -18.93
C LEU A 158 -9.77 13.51 -19.77
N ALA A 159 -8.68 13.01 -20.38
CA ALA A 159 -8.72 11.77 -21.15
C ALA A 159 -9.19 10.57 -20.32
N MET A 160 -8.80 10.51 -19.04
CA MET A 160 -9.25 9.48 -18.11
C MET A 160 -10.74 9.62 -17.76
N GLN A 161 -11.25 10.84 -17.59
CA GLN A 161 -12.67 11.09 -17.38
C GLN A 161 -13.50 10.68 -18.60
N GLU A 162 -13.09 11.09 -19.81
CA GLU A 162 -13.79 10.76 -21.06
C GLU A 162 -13.85 9.25 -21.30
N HIS A 163 -12.77 8.53 -21.03
CA HIS A 163 -12.75 7.07 -21.12
C HIS A 163 -13.69 6.40 -20.10
N THR A 164 -13.86 7.02 -18.93
CA THR A 164 -14.77 6.51 -17.88
C THR A 164 -16.23 6.75 -18.25
N THR A 165 -16.57 7.90 -18.82
CA THR A 165 -17.95 8.24 -19.21
C THR A 165 -18.40 7.51 -20.47
N ARG A 166 -17.51 7.33 -21.45
CA ARG A 166 -17.84 6.63 -22.69
C ARG A 166 -18.18 5.15 -22.47
N GLY A 167 -17.50 4.51 -21.52
CA GLY A 167 -17.82 3.12 -21.14
C GLY A 167 -19.15 2.95 -20.39
N LEU A 168 -19.80 4.04 -19.94
CA LEU A 168 -21.15 4.01 -19.37
C LEU A 168 -22.23 4.15 -20.45
N ASP A 169 -21.95 4.91 -21.51
CA ASP A 169 -22.88 5.09 -22.64
C ASP A 169 -23.03 3.79 -23.46
N ASP A 170 -21.94 3.02 -23.64
CA ASP A 170 -21.96 1.74 -24.37
C ASP A 170 -22.81 0.64 -23.69
N ILE A 171 -23.20 0.81 -22.42
CA ILE A 171 -24.02 -0.18 -21.66
C ILE A 171 -25.53 0.08 -21.83
N VAL A 172 -25.92 1.29 -22.24
CA VAL A 172 -27.33 1.72 -22.29
C VAL A 172 -28.02 1.32 -23.61
N GLU A 173 -27.27 0.97 -24.65
CA GLU A 173 -27.80 0.72 -26.00
C GLU A 173 -28.22 -0.74 -26.28
N GLU A 174 -28.14 -1.67 -25.31
CA GLU A 174 -28.44 -3.11 -25.56
C GLU A 174 -29.83 -3.60 -25.10
N ASP A 175 -30.68 -2.80 -24.46
CA ASP A 175 -31.95 -3.30 -23.85
C ASP A 175 -33.25 -2.61 -24.35
N GLU A 176 -33.25 -2.09 -25.58
CA GLU A 176 -34.48 -1.63 -26.25
C GLU A 176 -34.66 -2.34 -27.60
N GLY A 177 -35.11 -3.59 -27.61
CA GLY A 177 -35.31 -4.25 -28.90
C GLY A 177 -35.86 -5.67 -28.99
N GLU A 178 -36.72 -6.15 -28.09
CA GLU A 178 -37.54 -7.36 -28.38
C GLU A 178 -38.94 -7.30 -27.73
N GLU A 179 -39.84 -6.48 -28.28
CA GLU A 179 -41.28 -6.76 -28.22
C GLU A 179 -41.94 -6.39 -29.57
N GLU A 180 -41.99 -7.34 -30.50
CA GLU A 180 -43.04 -7.45 -31.55
C GLU A 180 -43.45 -8.91 -31.77
#